data_AF-A0A349Z8H5-F1
#
_entry.id   AF-A0A349Z8H5-F1
#
_cell.length_a   1.000
_cell.length_b   1.000
_cell.length_c   1.000
_cell.angle_alpha   90.00
_cell.angle_beta   90.00
_cell.angle_gamma   90.00
#
_symmetry.space_group_name_H-M   'P 1'
#
loop_
_entity.id
_entity.type
_entity.pdbx_description
1 polymer ?
#
loop_
_entity_poly.entity_id
_entity_poly.type
_entity_poly.pdbx_seq_one_letter_code
_entity_poly.pdbx_strand_id
1 'polypeptide(L)' 'MADFHIKALELARAGDWDGSHDLVQDYNDEFSCLIHGYLHRVERDEFNARYWYTRAGTTMPVNSLEQELARLESLVRGNG' A
#
# COMPACT_ATOMS: atom_id res chain seq x y z
N MET A 1 12.89 -1.73 -8.15
CA MET A 1 11.77 -0.90 -7.64
C MET A 1 11.39 0.13 -8.68
N ALA A 2 10.12 0.48 -8.79
CA ALA A 2 9.66 1.46 -9.76
C ALA A 2 9.27 2.77 -9.06
N ASP A 3 9.61 3.91 -9.68
CA ASP A 3 9.40 5.25 -9.11
C ASP A 3 7.94 5.53 -8.71
N PHE A 4 6.98 4.84 -9.35
CA PHE A 4 5.55 5.02 -9.07
C PHE A 4 5.12 4.49 -7.69
N HIS A 5 5.81 3.50 -7.10
CA HIS A 5 5.48 2.99 -5.76
C HIS A 5 5.74 4.05 -4.68
N ILE A 6 6.85 4.76 -4.80
CA ILE A 6 7.19 5.87 -3.89
C ILE A 6 6.15 6.98 -4.03
N LYS A 7 5.82 7.34 -5.27
CA LYS A 7 4.81 8.37 -5.55
C LYS A 7 3.42 7.98 -5.03
N ALA A 8 3.02 6.72 -5.15
CA ALA A 8 1.75 6.23 -4.61
C ALA A 8 1.70 6.38 -3.08
N LEU A 9 2.79 6.07 -2.36
CA LEU A 9 2.88 6.25 -0.91
C LEU A 9 2.89 7.74 -0.51
N GLU A 10 3.52 8.61 -1.31
CA GLU A 10 3.48 10.06 -1.11
C GLU A 10 2.05 10.63 -1.24
N LEU A 11 1.27 10.18 -2.24
CA LEU A 11 -0.14 10.54 -2.39
C LEU A 11 -0.97 10.03 -1.21
N ALA A 12 -0.78 8.77 -0.82
CA ALA A 12 -1.48 8.18 0.32
C ALA A 12 -1.22 8.97 1.62
N ARG A 13 0.03 9.37 1.86
CA ARG A 13 0.43 10.22 2.99
C ARG A 13 -0.21 11.61 2.95
N ALA A 14 -0.36 12.18 1.75
CA ALA A 14 -1.00 13.48 1.55
C ALA A 14 -2.54 13.42 1.68
N GLY A 15 -3.12 12.23 1.81
CA GLY A 15 -4.57 12.03 1.85
C GLY A 15 -5.21 11.87 0.47
N ASP A 16 -4.43 11.79 -0.60
CA ASP A 16 -4.91 11.53 -1.96
C ASP A 16 -4.92 10.01 -2.23
N TRP A 17 -5.91 9.34 -1.66
CA TRP A 17 -6.03 7.88 -1.74
C TRP A 17 -6.45 7.41 -3.14
N ASP A 18 -7.31 8.17 -3.82
CA ASP A 18 -7.71 7.91 -5.20
C ASP A 18 -6.51 7.99 -6.14
N GLY A 19 -5.70 9.05 -6.04
CA GLY A 19 -4.48 9.18 -6.83
C GLY A 19 -3.44 8.10 -6.50
N SER A 20 -3.41 7.63 -5.25
CA SER A 20 -2.58 6.49 -4.86
C SER A 20 -3.04 5.20 -5.53
N HIS A 21 -4.35 4.91 -5.48
CA HIS A 21 -4.96 3.77 -6.17
C HIS A 21 -4.68 3.81 -7.67
N ASP A 22 -4.82 4.99 -8.30
CA ASP A 22 -4.61 5.16 -9.73
C ASP A 22 -3.21 4.75 -10.19
N LEU A 23 -2.19 5.00 -9.36
CA LEU A 23 -0.81 4.63 -9.67
C LEU A 23 -0.53 3.13 -9.54
N VAL A 24 -1.24 2.42 -8.67
CA VAL A 24 -0.98 1.00 -8.40
C VAL A 24 -2.05 0.05 -8.96
N GLN A 25 -3.16 0.55 -9.50
CA GLN A 25 -4.29 -0.27 -9.97
C GLN A 25 -3.94 -1.26 -11.08
N ASP A 26 -3.05 -0.88 -12.01
CA ASP A 26 -2.68 -1.71 -13.15
C ASP A 26 -1.56 -2.72 -12.83
N TYR A 27 -1.03 -2.68 -11.60
CA TYR A 27 0.11 -3.47 -11.19
C TYR A 27 -0.26 -4.50 -10.12
N ASN A 28 0.29 -5.70 -10.27
CA ASN A 28 0.04 -6.83 -9.36
C ASN A 28 1.34 -7.34 -8.72
N ASP A 29 2.39 -6.53 -8.70
CA ASP A 29 3.61 -6.85 -7.95
C ASP A 29 3.38 -6.73 -6.44
N GLU A 30 4.33 -7.22 -5.65
CA GLU A 30 4.26 -7.25 -4.19
C GLU A 30 3.96 -5.87 -3.60
N PHE A 31 4.67 -4.82 -4.02
CA PHE A 31 4.50 -3.48 -3.44
C PHE A 31 3.17 -2.86 -3.83
N SER A 32 2.75 -3.01 -5.09
CA SER A 32 1.43 -2.54 -5.52
C SER A 32 0.31 -3.21 -4.73
N CYS A 33 0.40 -4.52 -4.48
CA CYS A 33 -0.57 -5.23 -3.65
C CYS A 33 -0.54 -4.78 -2.18
N LEU A 34 0.65 -4.55 -1.61
CA LEU A 34 0.78 -4.02 -0.24
C LEU A 34 0.17 -2.61 -0.11
N ILE A 35 0.39 -1.75 -1.11
CA ILE A 35 -0.16 -0.38 -1.14
C ILE A 35 -1.69 -0.44 -1.24
N HIS A 36 -2.26 -1.25 -2.13
CA HIS A 36 -3.72 -1.47 -2.18
C HIS A 36 -4.28 -1.98 -0.85
N GLY A 37 -3.58 -2.93 -0.22
CA GLY A 37 -3.95 -3.44 1.11
C GLY A 37 -4.02 -2.32 2.15
N TYR A 38 -3.03 -1.42 2.16
CA TYR A 38 -3.03 -0.25 3.04
C TYR A 38 -4.17 0.72 2.74
N LEU A 39 -4.40 1.09 1.48
CA LEU A 39 -5.44 2.06 1.09
C LEU A 39 -6.83 1.59 1.54
N HIS A 40 -7.17 0.32 1.32
CA HIS A 40 -8.43 -0.22 1.80
C HIS A 40 -8.56 -0.26 3.33
N ARG A 41 -7.44 -0.35 4.07
CA ARG A 41 -7.49 -0.17 5.54
C ARG A 41 -7.87 1.26 5.91
N VAL A 42 -7.38 2.25 5.17
CA VAL A 42 -7.72 3.66 5.38
C VAL A 42 -9.21 3.90 5.12
N GLU A 43 -9.76 3.26 4.08
CA GLU A 43 -11.18 3.30 3.70
C GLU A 43 -12.10 2.49 4.64
N ARG A 44 -11.52 1.74 5.59
CA ARG A 44 -12.22 0.80 6.48
C ARG A 44 -12.88 -0.38 5.74
N ASP A 45 -12.37 -0.72 4.56
CA ASP A 45 -12.73 -1.93 3.84
C ASP A 45 -11.79 -3.09 4.22
N GLU A 46 -12.09 -3.72 5.36
CA GLU A 46 -11.26 -4.81 5.86
C GLU A 46 -11.20 -6.03 4.93
N PHE A 47 -12.26 -6.27 4.16
CA PHE A 47 -12.31 -7.44 3.28
C PHE A 47 -11.34 -7.27 2.11
N ASN A 48 -11.40 -6.13 1.42
CA ASN A 48 -10.48 -5.83 0.33
C ASN A 48 -9.05 -5.64 0.84
N ALA A 49 -8.86 -5.01 1.99
CA ALA A 49 -7.54 -4.91 2.61
C ALA A 49 -6.91 -6.31 2.77
N ARG A 50 -7.61 -7.26 3.39
CA ARG A 50 -7.12 -8.63 3.58
C ARG A 50 -6.85 -9.34 2.25
N TYR A 51 -7.71 -9.15 1.26
CA TYR A 51 -7.52 -9.72 -0.08
C TYR A 51 -6.18 -9.28 -0.69
N TRP A 52 -5.88 -7.98 -0.65
CA TRP A 52 -4.66 -7.43 -1.24
C TRP A 52 -3.39 -7.77 -0.47
N TYR A 53 -3.43 -7.75 0.87
CA TYR A 53 -2.31 -8.27 1.67
C TYR A 53 -2.03 -9.74 1.36
N THR A 54 -3.08 -10.57 1.28
CA THR A 54 -2.95 -11.99 0.93
C THR A 54 -2.35 -12.15 -0.47
N ARG A 55 -2.76 -11.30 -1.42
CA ARG A 55 -2.23 -11.29 -2.79
C ARG A 55 -0.74 -10.91 -2.83
N ALA A 56 -0.29 -10.05 -1.92
CA ALA A 56 1.13 -9.76 -1.69
C ALA A 56 1.88 -10.89 -0.93
N GLY A 57 1.21 -12.00 -0.60
CA GLY A 57 1.82 -13.11 0.14
C GLY A 57 2.00 -12.84 1.63
N THR A 58 1.30 -11.86 2.19
CA THR A 58 1.40 -11.49 3.61
C THR A 58 0.04 -11.46 4.30
N THR A 59 0.03 -11.56 5.62
CA THR A 59 -1.18 -11.36 6.41
C THR A 59 -1.39 -9.87 6.68
N MET A 60 -2.65 -9.44 6.78
CA MET A 60 -2.94 -8.04 7.12
C MET A 60 -2.32 -7.69 8.48
N PRO A 61 -1.45 -6.67 8.56
CA PRO A 61 -0.71 -6.36 9.77
C PRO A 61 -1.60 -5.77 10.86
N VAL A 62 -1.29 -6.13 12.11
CA VAL A 62 -1.99 -5.66 13.32
C VAL A 62 -1.21 -4.48 13.92
N ASN A 63 -1.14 -3.39 13.17
CA ASN A 63 -0.47 -2.13 13.53
C ASN A 63 -1.40 -0.94 13.24
N SER A 64 -1.02 0.28 13.63
CA SER A 64 -1.76 1.49 13.22
C SER A 64 -1.56 1.79 11.73
N LEU A 65 -2.42 2.64 11.15
CA LEU A 65 -2.27 3.09 9.77
C LEU A 65 -0.94 3.85 9.57
N GLU A 66 -0.54 4.68 10.53
CA GLU A 66 0.72 5.42 10.47
C GLU A 66 1.94 4.49 10.52
N GLN A 67 1.89 3.48 11.39
CA GLN A 67 2.94 2.46 11.48
C GLN A 67 3.05 1.66 10.18
N GLU A 68 1.91 1.35 9.56
CA GLU A 68 1.89 0.62 8.31
C GLU A 68 2.43 1.43 7.14
N LEU A 69 2.02 2.69 7.02
CA LEU A 69 2.54 3.59 5.99
C LEU A 69 4.06 3.73 6.09
N ALA A 70 4.58 3.97 7.30
CA ALA A 70 6.02 4.08 7.55
C ALA A 70 6.77 2.79 7.21
N ARG A 71 6.17 1.62 7.48
CA ARG A 71 6.73 0.31 7.11
C ARG A 71 6.82 0.16 5.58
N LEU A 72 5.74 0.50 4.86
CA LEU A 72 5.72 0.41 3.39
C LEU A 72 6.73 1.35 2.74
N GLU A 73 6.86 2.57 3.22
CA GLU A 73 7.86 3.52 2.73
C GLU A 73 9.29 3.03 2.97
N SER A 74 9.55 2.43 4.13
CA SER A 74 10.84 1.83 4.44
C SER A 74 11.15 0.64 3.53
N LEU A 75 10.15 -0.20 3.23
CA LEU A 75 10.29 -1.34 2.33
C LEU A 75 10.59 -0.92 0.89
N VAL A 76 9.83 0.04 0.36
CA VAL A 76 10.01 0.52 -1.02
C VAL A 76 11.38 1.21 -1.19
N ARG A 77 11.86 1.94 -0.16
CA ARG A 77 13.18 2.62 -0.18
C ARG A 77 14.36 1.68 0.11
N GLY A 78 14.14 0.62 0.88
CA GLY A 78 15.17 -0.33 1.30
C GLY A 78 15.49 -1.42 0.28
N ASN A 79 14.63 -1.63 -0.73
CA ASN A 79 14.86 -2.58 -1.82
C ASN A 79 15.57 -1.95 -3.04
N GLY A 80 16.48 -1.01 -2.78
CA GLY A 80 17.35 -0.35 -3.77
C GLY A 80 18.66 -1.08 -4.01
#